data_AF-T1BUW4-F1
#
_entry.id   AF-T1BUW4-F1
#
_cell.length_a   1.000
_cell.length_b   1.000
_cell.length_c   1.000
_cell.angle_alpha   90.00
_cell.angle_beta   90.00
_cell.angle_gamma   90.00
#
_symmetry.space_group_name_H-M   'P 1'
#
loop_
_entity.id
_entity.type
_entity.pdbx_description
1 polymer ?
#
loop_
_entity_poly.entity_id
_entity_poly.type
_entity_poly.pdbx_seq_one_letter_code
_entity_poly.pdbx_strand_id
1 'polypeptide(L)'
;MGDTARGAGGALLAAVWFWTAPTLVGFIVTAVAIGVVLGVLYLGLSYNGSRSKLYGLKPLTTRMPAVTQPKGHVHFRTKLFWTIAVLLLYFLLTNIFLFGVDQATVIDLFASYRAILAGAQGTLMDLGIGPIVTGSIIMQLFT
;
A
#
# COMPACT_ATOMS: atom_id res chain seq x y z
N MET A 1 9.30 -39.82 9.04
CA MET A 1 9.42 -38.99 10.26
C MET A 1 9.63 -37.55 9.82
N GLY A 2 8.51 -36.87 9.56
CA GLY A 2 8.47 -35.47 9.17
C GLY A 2 8.01 -34.59 10.33
N ASP A 3 8.01 -33.29 10.08
CA ASP A 3 7.30 -32.23 10.83
C ASP A 3 7.95 -31.55 12.06
N THR A 4 9.26 -31.32 12.07
CA THR A 4 9.88 -30.36 13.01
C THR A 4 10.39 -29.06 12.37
N ALA A 5 10.43 -28.96 11.04
CA ALA A 5 11.00 -27.80 10.34
C ALA A 5 10.02 -26.63 10.11
N ARG A 6 8.73 -26.78 10.47
CA ARG A 6 7.70 -25.74 10.23
C ARG A 6 7.49 -24.76 11.40
N GLY A 7 8.00 -25.07 12.60
CA GLY A 7 7.86 -24.22 13.80
C GLY A 7 9.08 -23.34 14.10
N ALA A 8 10.27 -23.70 13.60
CA ALA A 8 11.52 -23.05 13.99
C ALA A 8 11.68 -21.63 13.41
N GLY A 9 11.22 -21.38 12.18
CA GLY A 9 11.38 -20.08 11.54
C GLY A 9 10.59 -18.94 12.21
N GLY A 10 9.36 -19.23 12.69
CA GLY A 10 8.54 -18.26 13.42
C GLY A 10 9.04 -18.00 14.84
N ALA A 11 9.58 -19.04 15.50
CA ALA A 11 10.16 -18.92 16.83
C ALA A 11 11.43 -18.07 16.85
N LEU A 12 12.26 -18.15 15.80
CA LEU A 12 13.48 -17.33 15.68
C LEU A 12 13.16 -15.85 15.46
N LEU A 13 12.16 -15.51 14.65
CA LEU A 13 11.71 -14.12 14.47
C LEU A 13 11.07 -13.56 15.75
N ALA A 14 10.29 -14.37 16.47
CA ALA A 14 9.74 -14.01 17.78
C ALA A 14 10.84 -13.81 18.84
N ALA A 15 11.89 -14.64 18.83
CA ALA A 15 13.03 -14.52 19.74
C ALA A 15 13.87 -13.25 19.46
N VAL A 16 14.04 -12.87 18.19
CA VAL A 16 14.71 -11.61 17.80
C VAL A 16 13.88 -10.39 18.22
N TRP A 17 12.54 -10.48 18.15
CA TRP A 17 11.63 -9.41 18.56
C TRP A 17 11.54 -9.25 20.10
N PHE A 18 11.63 -10.35 20.85
CA PHE A 18 11.61 -10.33 22.32
C PHE A 18 12.80 -9.57 22.94
N TRP A 19 13.92 -9.47 22.22
CA TRP A 19 15.16 -8.87 22.73
C TRP A 19 15.16 -7.33 22.71
N THR A 20 14.27 -6.67 21.95
CA THR A 20 14.39 -5.21 21.67
C THR A 20 13.37 -4.31 22.39
N ALA A 21 12.14 -4.77 22.70
CA ALA A 21 11.20 -4.12 23.65
C ALA A 21 9.95 -4.99 23.92
N PRO A 22 9.71 -5.51 25.14
CA PRO A 22 8.62 -6.45 25.43
C PRO A 22 7.31 -5.73 25.78
N THR A 23 6.61 -5.18 24.78
CA THR A 23 5.23 -4.71 24.97
C THR A 23 4.24 -5.73 24.40
N LEU A 24 3.20 -6.10 25.17
CA LEU A 24 2.17 -7.04 24.72
C LEU A 24 1.52 -6.60 23.38
N VAL A 25 1.36 -5.29 23.21
CA VAL A 25 0.85 -4.67 21.98
C VAL A 25 1.76 -4.96 20.79
N GLY A 26 3.08 -4.81 20.96
CA GLY A 26 4.03 -5.10 19.91
C GLY A 26 4.00 -6.58 19.49
N PHE A 27 3.88 -7.50 20.44
CA PHE A 27 3.79 -8.93 20.13
C PHE A 27 2.55 -9.26 19.30
N ILE A 28 1.39 -8.70 19.67
CA ILE A 28 0.14 -8.90 18.94
C ILE A 28 0.24 -8.32 17.53
N VAL A 29 0.77 -7.10 17.38
CA VAL A 29 0.96 -6.45 16.08
C VAL A 29 1.88 -7.28 15.18
N THR A 30 3.00 -7.77 15.71
CA THR A 30 3.96 -8.59 14.97
C THR A 30 3.38 -9.96 14.60
N ALA A 31 2.65 -10.61 15.51
CA ALA A 31 2.00 -11.89 15.23
C ALA A 31 0.92 -11.76 14.14
N VAL A 32 0.11 -10.69 14.19
CA VAL A 32 -0.88 -10.39 13.15
C VAL A 32 -0.19 -10.11 11.81
N ALA A 33 0.87 -9.29 11.79
CA ALA A 33 1.61 -8.99 10.57
C ALA A 33 2.21 -10.25 9.93
N ILE A 34 2.83 -11.13 10.74
CA ILE A 34 3.35 -12.42 10.27
C ILE A 34 2.21 -13.30 9.72
N GLY A 35 1.06 -13.35 10.40
CA GLY A 35 -0.11 -14.10 9.94
C GLY A 35 -0.63 -13.60 8.59
N VAL A 36 -0.69 -12.29 8.38
CA VAL A 36 -1.09 -11.68 7.09
C VAL A 36 -0.08 -12.02 6.00
N VAL A 37 1.23 -11.86 6.27
CA VAL A 37 2.29 -12.16 5.31
C VAL A 37 2.28 -13.65 4.92
N LEU A 38 2.19 -14.55 5.89
CA LEU A 38 2.10 -15.99 5.66
C LEU A 38 0.82 -16.36 4.91
N GLY A 39 -0.31 -15.71 5.20
CA GLY A 39 -1.58 -15.93 4.51
C GLY A 39 -1.52 -15.54 3.02
N VAL A 40 -0.92 -14.39 2.70
CA VAL A 40 -0.72 -13.94 1.31
C VAL A 40 0.28 -14.88 0.59
N LEU A 41 1.35 -15.27 1.26
CA LEU A 41 2.33 -16.21 0.72
C LEU A 41 1.71 -17.60 0.46
N TYR A 42 0.88 -18.07 1.38
CA TYR A 42 0.15 -19.33 1.24
C TYR A 42 -0.81 -19.28 0.05
N LEU A 43 -1.55 -18.18 -0.14
CA LEU A 43 -2.43 -18.02 -1.30
C LEU A 43 -1.67 -18.12 -2.63
N GLY A 44 -0.49 -17.52 -2.73
CA GLY A 44 0.34 -17.59 -3.93
C GLY A 44 0.99 -18.98 -4.16
N LEU A 45 1.54 -19.58 -3.11
CA LEU A 45 2.28 -20.85 -3.22
C LEU A 45 1.38 -22.09 -3.27
N SER A 46 0.18 -22.04 -2.70
CA SER A 46 -0.77 -23.15 -2.70
C SER A 46 -1.47 -23.35 -4.06
N TYR A 47 -1.32 -22.39 -5.00
CA TYR A 47 -1.92 -22.50 -6.32
C TYR A 47 -1.13 -23.44 -7.24
N ASN A 48 -1.63 -24.68 -7.40
CA ASN A 48 -1.08 -25.71 -8.28
C ASN A 48 -1.93 -25.95 -9.55
N GLY A 49 -2.61 -24.91 -10.06
CA GLY A 49 -3.40 -24.99 -11.31
C GLY A 49 -2.54 -24.94 -12.58
N SER A 50 -3.16 -25.11 -13.74
CA SER A 50 -2.50 -25.02 -15.06
C SER A 50 -2.06 -23.61 -15.47
N ARG A 51 -2.46 -22.58 -14.70
CA ARG A 51 -2.11 -21.16 -14.92
C ARG A 51 -0.94 -20.73 -14.04
N SER A 52 -0.44 -19.51 -14.25
CA SER A 52 0.64 -18.92 -13.44
C SER A 52 0.29 -18.89 -11.94
N LYS A 53 1.30 -19.09 -11.09
CA LYS A 53 1.19 -19.08 -9.61
C LYS A 53 0.62 -17.76 -9.06
N LEU A 54 0.72 -16.67 -9.81
CA LEU A 54 0.11 -15.37 -9.47
C LEU A 54 -1.42 -15.41 -9.40
N TYR A 55 -2.06 -16.40 -10.04
CA TYR A 55 -3.51 -16.57 -9.99
C TYR A 55 -4.02 -16.89 -8.57
N GLY A 56 -3.16 -17.41 -7.69
CA GLY A 56 -3.47 -17.58 -6.27
C GLY A 56 -3.86 -16.28 -5.55
N LEU A 57 -3.43 -15.12 -6.06
CA LEU A 57 -3.75 -13.79 -5.51
C LEU A 57 -5.08 -13.20 -6.03
N LYS A 58 -5.78 -13.89 -6.93
CA LYS A 58 -7.08 -13.48 -7.46
C LYS A 58 -8.09 -12.96 -6.41
N PRO A 59 -8.30 -13.60 -5.23
CA PRO A 59 -9.26 -13.11 -4.26
C PRO A 59 -8.93 -11.72 -3.68
N LEU A 60 -7.66 -11.30 -3.71
CA LEU A 60 -7.25 -9.96 -3.29
C LEU A 60 -7.57 -8.93 -4.38
N THR A 61 -7.22 -9.23 -5.63
CA THR A 61 -7.43 -8.32 -6.76
C THR A 61 -8.91 -8.08 -7.05
N THR A 62 -9.77 -9.10 -6.93
CA THR A 62 -11.21 -8.96 -7.20
C THR A 62 -11.95 -8.13 -6.14
N ARG A 63 -11.37 -7.93 -4.95
CA ARG A 63 -11.99 -7.17 -3.87
C ARG A 63 -11.65 -5.68 -3.86
N MET A 64 -10.68 -5.25 -4.67
CA MET A 64 -10.32 -3.84 -4.74
C MET A 64 -11.48 -3.05 -5.37
N PRO A 65 -12.06 -2.06 -4.67
CA PRO A 65 -13.14 -1.26 -5.24
C PRO A 65 -12.59 -0.42 -6.39
N ALA A 66 -13.29 -0.44 -7.53
CA ALA A 66 -12.94 0.34 -8.71
C ALA A 66 -14.10 1.24 -9.10
N VAL A 67 -13.78 2.44 -9.62
CA VAL A 67 -14.79 3.38 -10.12
C VAL A 67 -15.23 2.94 -11.51
N THR A 68 -16.52 2.70 -11.70
CA THR A 68 -17.09 2.37 -13.03
C THR A 68 -17.15 3.60 -13.93
N GLN A 69 -16.83 3.41 -15.20
CA GLN A 69 -16.95 4.46 -16.21
C GLN A 69 -18.42 4.87 -16.44
N PRO A 70 -18.71 6.15 -16.70
CA PRO A 70 -20.07 6.62 -16.93
C PRO A 70 -20.68 6.00 -18.20
N LYS A 71 -21.96 5.59 -18.12
CA LYS A 71 -22.71 5.04 -19.26
C LYS A 71 -23.28 6.20 -20.09
N GLY A 72 -22.61 6.53 -21.19
CA GLY A 72 -23.06 7.54 -22.15
C GLY A 72 -22.15 8.77 -22.24
N HIS A 73 -22.46 9.67 -23.18
CA HIS A 73 -21.66 10.85 -23.43
C HIS A 73 -21.90 11.91 -22.34
N VAL A 74 -20.86 12.19 -21.55
CA VAL A 74 -20.84 13.27 -20.56
C VAL A 74 -20.55 14.63 -21.22
N HIS A 75 -21.41 15.61 -20.94
CA HIS A 75 -21.26 16.99 -21.42
C HIS A 75 -19.95 17.64 -20.92
N PHE A 76 -19.36 18.52 -21.75
CA PHE A 76 -18.10 19.19 -21.43
C PHE A 76 -18.16 19.99 -20.12
N ARG A 77 -19.26 20.72 -19.86
CA ARG A 77 -19.44 21.49 -18.62
C ARG A 77 -19.38 20.60 -17.37
N THR A 78 -19.95 19.40 -17.43
CA THR A 78 -19.92 18.42 -16.34
C THR A 78 -18.51 17.91 -16.10
N LYS A 79 -17.74 17.61 -17.17
CA LYS A 79 -16.32 17.22 -17.03
C LYS A 79 -15.51 18.32 -16.36
N LEU A 80 -15.68 19.57 -16.81
CA LEU A 80 -14.96 20.71 -16.25
C LEU A 80 -15.28 20.93 -14.77
N PHE A 81 -16.56 20.82 -14.38
CA PHE A 81 -16.98 20.91 -12.98
C PHE A 81 -16.29 19.85 -12.12
N TRP A 82 -16.25 18.59 -12.56
CA TRP A 82 -15.57 17.51 -11.83
C TRP A 82 -14.06 17.73 -11.74
N THR A 83 -13.40 18.19 -12.80
CA THR A 83 -11.96 18.49 -12.77
C THR A 83 -11.65 19.58 -11.74
N ILE A 84 -12.42 20.67 -11.71
CA ILE A 84 -12.23 21.76 -10.75
C ILE A 84 -12.52 21.27 -9.32
N ALA A 85 -13.58 20.49 -9.13
CA ALA A 85 -13.92 19.94 -7.82
C ALA A 85 -12.79 19.05 -7.25
N VAL A 86 -12.21 18.17 -8.08
CA VAL A 86 -11.08 17.32 -7.68
C VAL A 86 -9.84 18.15 -7.40
N LEU A 87 -9.57 19.20 -8.19
CA LEU A 87 -8.44 20.09 -7.97
C LEU A 87 -8.53 20.85 -6.63
N LEU A 88 -9.73 21.36 -6.30
CA LEU A 88 -9.96 22.02 -5.01
C LEU A 88 -9.83 21.03 -3.84
N LEU A 89 -10.36 19.82 -3.99
CA LEU A 89 -10.19 18.76 -3.00
C LEU A 89 -8.70 18.43 -2.80
N TYR A 90 -7.93 18.28 -3.89
CA TYR A 90 -6.49 18.03 -3.84
C TYR A 90 -5.75 19.12 -3.06
N PHE A 91 -6.05 20.38 -3.36
CA PHE A 91 -5.46 21.52 -2.66
C PHE A 91 -5.80 21.51 -1.16
N LEU A 92 -7.05 21.23 -0.81
CA LEU A 92 -7.48 21.14 0.59
C LEU A 92 -6.72 20.03 1.33
N LEU A 93 -6.63 18.82 0.75
CA LEU A 93 -5.95 17.68 1.35
C LEU A 93 -4.45 17.94 1.55
N THR A 94 -3.82 18.71 0.65
CA THR A 94 -2.42 19.10 0.77
C THR A 94 -2.18 20.05 1.96
N ASN A 95 -3.19 20.79 2.41
CA ASN A 95 -3.07 21.69 3.56
C ASN A 95 -3.45 21.02 4.91
N ILE A 96 -3.85 19.74 4.88
CA ILE A 96 -4.21 18.99 6.09
C ILE A 96 -3.01 18.15 6.53
N PHE A 97 -2.46 18.47 7.71
CA PHE A 97 -1.33 17.76 8.31
C PHE A 97 -1.75 16.43 8.93
N LEU A 98 -0.84 15.46 8.89
CA LEU A 98 -1.05 14.12 9.43
C LEU A 98 -1.03 14.16 10.97
N PHE A 99 -2.01 13.51 11.60
CA PHE A 99 -2.08 13.45 13.05
C PHE A 99 -0.97 12.57 13.64
N GLY A 100 -0.29 13.04 14.68
CA GLY A 100 0.74 12.27 15.41
C GLY A 100 2.13 12.28 14.78
N VAL A 101 2.35 13.08 13.73
CA VAL A 101 3.67 13.26 13.12
C VAL A 101 4.36 14.49 13.73
N ASP A 102 5.51 14.28 14.36
CA ASP A 102 6.37 15.37 14.83
C ASP A 102 7.14 15.97 13.65
N GLN A 103 6.71 17.14 13.20
CA GLN A 103 7.28 17.80 12.02
C GLN A 103 8.75 18.21 12.20
N ALA A 104 9.27 18.25 13.43
CA ALA A 104 10.67 18.59 13.70
C ALA A 104 11.64 17.42 13.45
N THR A 105 11.16 16.18 13.54
CA THR A 105 12.00 14.97 13.46
C THR A 105 11.87 14.27 12.10
N VAL A 106 10.95 14.71 11.24
CA VAL A 106 10.69 14.09 9.94
C VAL A 106 11.69 14.58 8.90
N ILE A 107 12.48 13.65 8.39
CA ILE A 107 13.41 13.88 7.28
C ILE A 107 12.62 13.84 5.97
N ASP A 108 12.66 14.93 5.18
CA ASP A 108 12.06 14.97 3.84
C ASP A 108 12.94 14.17 2.86
N LEU A 109 12.70 12.86 2.83
CA LEU A 109 13.45 11.91 2.00
C LEU A 109 13.23 12.15 0.49
N PHE A 110 12.18 12.88 0.12
CA PHE A 110 11.77 13.10 -1.26
C PHE A 110 11.88 14.55 -1.70
N ALA A 111 12.63 15.42 -0.98
CA ALA A 111 12.70 16.85 -1.26
C ALA A 111 12.97 17.17 -2.75
N SER A 112 13.91 16.45 -3.36
CA SER A 112 14.26 16.59 -4.79
C SER A 112 13.17 16.09 -5.76
N TYR A 113 12.33 15.15 -5.34
CA TYR A 113 11.30 14.51 -6.16
C TYR A 113 9.91 15.11 -5.94
N ARG A 114 9.71 15.92 -4.89
CA ARG A 114 8.41 16.52 -4.55
C ARG A 114 7.79 17.33 -5.67
N ALA A 115 8.60 18.06 -6.44
CA ALA A 115 8.11 18.84 -7.58
C ALA A 115 7.46 17.96 -8.67
N ILE A 116 7.95 16.72 -8.86
CA ILE A 116 7.45 15.78 -9.88
C ILE A 116 6.33 14.90 -9.30
N LEU A 117 6.47 14.46 -8.05
CA LEU A 117 5.52 13.60 -7.37
C LEU A 117 4.30 14.35 -6.82
N ALA A 118 4.33 15.69 -6.89
CA ALA A 118 3.30 16.58 -6.35
C ALA A 118 2.95 16.34 -4.86
N GLY A 119 3.89 15.75 -4.10
CA GLY A 119 3.71 15.41 -2.69
C GLY A 119 4.06 16.54 -1.73
N ALA A 120 3.44 16.52 -0.54
CA ALA A 120 3.75 17.47 0.52
C ALA A 120 4.03 16.81 1.87
N GLN A 121 5.26 17.01 2.38
CA GLN A 121 5.76 16.36 3.58
C GLN A 121 4.85 16.61 4.79
N GLY A 122 4.46 15.55 5.49
CA GLY A 122 3.68 15.65 6.71
C GLY A 122 2.20 15.97 6.50
N THR A 123 1.72 15.93 5.25
CA THR A 123 0.31 16.17 4.88
C THR A 123 -0.37 14.86 4.47
N LEU A 124 -1.69 14.88 4.27
CA LEU A 124 -2.41 13.73 3.69
C LEU A 124 -1.88 13.33 2.30
N MET A 125 -1.18 14.24 1.61
CA MET A 125 -0.62 14.06 0.28
C MET A 125 0.89 13.80 0.30
N ASP A 126 1.43 13.27 1.40
CA ASP A 126 2.87 12.99 1.59
C ASP A 126 3.50 12.22 0.42
N LEU A 127 2.87 11.12 0.01
CA LEU A 127 3.31 10.27 -1.10
C LEU A 127 2.95 10.84 -2.50
N GLY A 128 2.07 11.85 -2.54
CA GLY A 128 1.57 12.45 -3.78
C GLY A 128 1.02 11.43 -4.79
N ILE A 129 1.39 11.59 -6.06
CA ILE A 129 1.01 10.68 -7.16
C ILE A 129 1.99 9.53 -7.38
N GLY A 130 3.05 9.45 -6.57
CA GLY A 130 4.19 8.56 -6.80
C GLY A 130 3.82 7.09 -7.02
N PRO A 131 3.04 6.45 -6.14
CA PRO A 131 2.67 5.04 -6.30
C PRO A 131 1.91 4.75 -7.62
N ILE A 132 1.08 5.69 -8.09
CA ILE A 132 0.30 5.54 -9.32
C ILE A 132 1.22 5.62 -10.54
N VAL A 133 2.09 6.64 -10.57
CA VAL A 133 3.02 6.86 -11.69
C VAL A 133 4.06 5.74 -11.74
N THR A 134 4.69 5.39 -10.62
CA THR A 134 5.69 4.31 -10.58
C THR A 134 5.09 2.97 -10.98
N GLY A 135 3.88 2.63 -10.52
CA GLY A 135 3.18 1.43 -10.95
C GLY A 135 2.92 1.40 -12.45
N SER A 136 2.55 2.54 -13.04
CA SER A 136 2.35 2.66 -14.49
C SER A 136 3.64 2.48 -15.29
N ILE A 137 4.76 3.05 -14.82
CA ILE A 137 6.08 2.92 -15.45
C ILE A 137 6.53 1.45 -15.42
N ILE A 138 6.44 0.79 -14.26
CA ILE A 138 6.84 -0.61 -14.12
C ILE A 138 6.01 -1.51 -15.03
N MET A 139 4.69 -1.31 -15.10
CA MET A 139 3.82 -2.10 -15.96
C MET A 139 4.15 -1.91 -17.44
N GLN A 140 4.37 -0.67 -17.88
CA GLN A 140 4.72 -0.35 -19.26
C GLN A 140 6.07 -0.92 -19.69
N LEU A 141 7.02 -1.08 -18.76
CA LEU A 141 8.33 -1.68 -19.04
C LEU A 141 8.30 -3.20 -19.16
N PHE A 142 7.29 -3.87 -18.61
CA PHE A 142 7.14 -5.34 -18.65
C PHE A 142 6.11 -5.84 -19.68
N THR A 143 5.36 -4.93 -20.30
CA THR A 143 4.57 -5.17 -21.52
C THR A 143 5.42 -5.04 -22.77
#